data_AF-A0AAV0EDD3-F1
#
_entry.id   AF-A0AAV0EDD3-F1
#
_cell.length_a   1.000
_cell.length_b   1.000
_cell.length_c   1.000
_cell.angle_alpha   90.00
_cell.angle_beta   90.00
_cell.angle_gamma   90.00
#
_symmetry.space_group_name_H-M   'P 1'
#
loop_
_entity.id
_entity.type
_entity.pdbx_description
1 polymer ?
#
loop_
_entity_poly.entity_id
_entity_poly.type
_entity_poly.pdbx_seq_one_letter_code
_entity_poly.pdbx_strand_id
1 'polypeptide(L)'
;MHKVLHVGPDTCSVISKLLTDEDTEAWGVEPYDIEDADIQCKRLVKKGIVRVADIKFPLPYRAKSFHLVIVSDALDYLSPKYLNRTLPEMARVSSNGLVLFTGKTTQLYLVDPVFY
;
A
#
# COMPACT_ATOMS: atom_id res chain seq x y z
N MET A 1 11.83 13.01 -8.44
CA MET A 1 11.61 11.67 -7.88
C MET A 1 10.49 11.67 -6.83
N HIS A 2 9.33 11.15 -7.23
CA HIS A 2 8.16 10.94 -6.38
C HIS A 2 8.23 9.59 -5.70
N LYS A 3 8.22 9.60 -4.37
CA LYS A 3 8.13 8.38 -3.54
C LYS A 3 6.71 7.84 -3.49
N VAL A 4 6.50 6.64 -4.02
CA VAL A 4 5.20 5.96 -4.10
C VAL A 4 5.22 4.69 -3.27
N LEU A 5 4.18 4.49 -2.47
CA LEU A 5 3.89 3.23 -1.80
C LEU A 5 2.66 2.57 -2.45
N HIS A 6 2.79 1.33 -2.90
CA HIS A 6 1.64 0.50 -3.27
C HIS A 6 1.35 -0.53 -2.18
N VAL A 7 0.07 -0.74 -1.87
CA VAL A 7 -0.41 -1.70 -0.89
C VAL A 7 -1.57 -2.50 -1.52
N GLY A 8 -1.47 -3.82 -1.52
CA GLY A 8 -2.55 -4.68 -2.02
C GLY A 8 -2.05 -5.88 -2.81
N PRO A 9 -2.96 -6.74 -3.29
CA PRO A 9 -2.61 -7.81 -4.22
C PRO A 9 -1.91 -7.25 -5.45
N ASP A 10 -1.11 -8.09 -6.10
CA ASP A 10 -0.33 -7.76 -7.30
C ASP A 10 0.70 -6.64 -7.09
N THR A 11 1.08 -6.35 -5.84
CA THR A 11 2.05 -5.30 -5.52
C THR A 11 3.34 -5.46 -6.31
N CYS A 12 3.86 -6.68 -6.41
CA CYS A 12 5.07 -6.95 -7.19
C CYS A 12 4.96 -6.55 -8.67
N SER A 13 3.79 -6.71 -9.29
CA SER A 13 3.55 -6.33 -10.68
C SER A 13 3.51 -4.81 -10.84
N VAL A 14 2.77 -4.12 -9.96
CA VAL A 14 2.69 -2.65 -9.96
C VAL A 14 4.07 -2.02 -9.74
N ILE A 15 4.81 -2.51 -8.74
CA ILE A 15 6.15 -2.03 -8.43
C ILE A 15 7.12 -2.28 -9.59
N SER A 16 7.05 -3.44 -10.25
CA SER A 16 7.90 -3.72 -11.41
C SER A 16 7.71 -2.70 -12.54
N LYS A 17 6.48 -2.20 -12.74
CA LYS A 17 6.18 -1.14 -13.71
C LYS A 17 6.68 0.22 -13.23
N LEU A 18 6.39 0.59 -11.98
CA LEU A 18 6.81 1.88 -11.43
C LEU A 18 8.33 2.05 -11.37
N LEU A 19 9.09 0.97 -11.18
CA LEU A 19 10.55 1.02 -11.21
C LEU A 19 11.15 1.29 -12.61
N THR A 20 10.33 1.29 -13.66
CA THR A 20 10.77 1.69 -15.01
C THR A 20 10.63 3.20 -15.28
N ASP A 21 9.93 3.91 -14.39
CA ASP A 21 9.76 5.36 -14.47
C ASP A 21 10.94 6.07 -13.78
N GLU A 22 11.63 6.93 -14.53
CA GLU A 22 12.81 7.67 -14.06
C GLU A 22 12.49 8.69 -12.96
N ASP A 23 11.24 9.16 -12.88
CA ASP A 23 10.79 10.15 -11.91
C ASP A 23 10.14 9.53 -10.68
N THR A 24 10.14 8.20 -10.53
CA THR A 24 9.46 7.50 -9.44
C THR A 24 10.41 6.61 -8.62
N GLU A 25 10.34 6.74 -7.30
CA GLU A 25 10.89 5.76 -6.36
C GLU A 25 9.73 4.96 -5.77
N ALA A 26 9.74 3.63 -5.90
CA ALA A 26 8.58 2.80 -5.57
C ALA A 26 8.88 1.74 -4.49
N TRP A 27 7.94 1.58 -3.55
CA TRP A 27 7.94 0.52 -2.53
C TRP A 27 6.59 -0.15 -2.46
N GLY A 28 6.58 -1.42 -2.08
CA GLY A 28 5.38 -2.24 -2.04
C GLY A 28 5.12 -2.89 -0.67
N VAL A 29 3.85 -3.07 -0.34
CA VAL A 29 3.39 -3.97 0.72
C VAL A 29 2.44 -5.00 0.13
N GLU A 30 2.87 -6.26 0.14
CA GLU A 30 2.06 -7.41 -0.23
C GLU A 30 1.39 -7.98 1.03
N PRO A 31 0.06 -7.86 1.19
CA PRO A 31 -0.65 -8.35 2.37
C PRO A 31 -0.80 -9.86 2.42
N TYR A 32 -0.66 -10.55 1.28
CA TYR A 32 -0.78 -12.01 1.18
C TYR A 32 0.59 -12.69 1.22
N ASP A 33 0.59 -14.01 1.44
CA ASP A 33 1.82 -14.78 1.31
C ASP A 33 2.34 -14.77 -0.14
N ILE A 34 3.62 -15.13 -0.29
CA ILE A 34 4.32 -15.12 -1.58
C ILE A 34 4.85 -16.50 -1.94
N GLU A 35 4.30 -17.56 -1.35
CA GLU A 35 4.82 -18.93 -1.52
C GLU A 35 4.76 -19.33 -3.00
N ASP A 36 3.62 -19.07 -3.64
CA ASP A 36 3.37 -19.34 -5.06
C ASP A 36 3.73 -18.17 -5.99
N ALA A 37 4.32 -17.10 -5.46
CA ALA A 37 4.71 -15.95 -6.26
C ALA A 37 5.87 -16.30 -7.22
N ASP A 38 5.91 -15.58 -8.34
CA ASP A 38 6.96 -15.76 -9.35
C ASP A 38 8.36 -15.32 -8.85
N ILE A 39 9.37 -15.64 -9.65
CA ILE A 39 10.78 -15.33 -9.34
C ILE A 39 11.00 -13.80 -9.24
N GLN A 40 10.28 -13.00 -10.03
CA GLN A 40 10.44 -11.55 -10.03
C GLN A 40 9.97 -10.94 -8.72
N CYS A 41 8.80 -11.36 -8.24
CA CYS A 41 8.23 -10.93 -6.97
C CYS A 41 9.13 -11.34 -5.80
N LYS A 42 9.56 -12.62 -5.76
CA LYS A 42 10.50 -13.11 -4.75
C LYS A 42 11.80 -12.30 -4.72
N ARG A 43 12.30 -11.85 -5.90
CA ARG A 43 13.46 -10.97 -6.00
C ARG A 43 13.21 -9.57 -5.42
N LEU A 44 12.05 -8.97 -5.67
CA LEU A 44 11.68 -7.67 -5.11
C LEU A 44 11.56 -7.72 -3.58
N VAL A 45 11.01 -8.82 -3.06
CA VAL A 45 10.92 -9.05 -1.61
C VAL A 45 12.29 -9.23 -0.99
N LYS A 46 13.16 -10.06 -1.61
CA LYS A 46 14.54 -10.25 -1.15
C LYS A 46 15.35 -8.94 -1.12
N LYS A 47 15.07 -8.00 -2.05
CA LYS A 47 15.69 -6.68 -2.08
C LYS A 47 15.09 -5.70 -1.05
N GLY A 48 14.00 -6.05 -0.37
CA GLY A 48 13.30 -5.19 0.57
C GLY A 48 12.53 -4.03 -0.09
N ILE A 49 12.36 -4.07 -1.41
CA ILE A 49 11.55 -3.09 -2.16
C ILE A 49 10.07 -3.37 -1.90
N VAL A 50 9.70 -4.65 -1.94
CA VAL A 50 8.39 -5.13 -1.50
C VAL A 50 8.54 -5.78 -0.12
N ARG A 51 7.63 -5.48 0.80
CA ARG A 51 7.55 -6.10 2.12
C ARG A 51 6.28 -6.94 2.20
N VAL A 52 6.39 -8.16 2.70
CA VAL A 52 5.21 -8.98 3.03
C VAL A 52 4.76 -8.59 4.43
N ALA A 53 3.57 -8.00 4.56
CA ALA A 53 3.06 -7.53 5.84
C ALA A 53 1.53 -7.43 5.87
N ASP A 54 0.95 -7.91 6.96
CA ASP A 54 -0.48 -7.83 7.20
C ASP A 54 -0.90 -6.40 7.59
N ILE A 55 -1.73 -5.78 6.74
CA ILE A 55 -2.16 -4.37 6.87
C ILE A 55 -3.13 -4.11 8.02
N LYS A 56 -3.53 -5.15 8.78
CA LYS A 56 -4.17 -4.99 10.09
C LYS A 56 -3.24 -4.37 11.13
N PHE A 57 -1.92 -4.44 10.90
CA PHE A 57 -0.89 -3.91 11.79
C PHE A 57 -0.20 -2.68 11.17
N PRO A 58 0.43 -1.82 11.99
CA PRO A 58 1.15 -0.66 11.49
C PRO A 58 2.21 -1.05 10.48
N LEU A 59 2.29 -0.27 9.40
CA LEU A 59 3.28 -0.47 8.35
C LEU A 59 4.68 -0.16 8.89
N PRO A 60 5.72 -0.90 8.44
CA PRO A 60 7.10 -0.73 8.90
C PRO A 60 7.78 0.50 8.27
N TYR A 61 7.07 1.62 8.16
CA TYR A 61 7.53 2.88 7.60
C TYR A 61 7.30 4.03 8.58
N ARG A 62 8.20 5.02 8.55
CA ARG A 62 8.03 6.25 9.33
C ARG A 62 6.86 7.08 8.78
N ALA A 63 6.31 7.95 9.61
CA ALA A 63 5.26 8.85 9.15
C ALA A 63 5.80 9.75 8.02
N LYS A 64 4.94 10.14 7.07
CA LYS A 64 5.26 11.04 5.95
C LYS A 64 6.45 10.57 5.08
N SER A 65 6.54 9.27 4.83
CA SER A 65 7.62 8.67 4.02
C SER A 65 7.36 8.72 2.51
N PHE A 66 6.09 8.80 2.09
CA PHE A 66 5.68 8.68 0.69
C PHE A 66 4.82 9.86 0.25
N HIS A 67 5.04 10.36 -0.96
CA HIS A 67 4.23 11.44 -1.52
C HIS A 67 2.84 10.96 -1.95
N LEU A 68 2.76 9.69 -2.37
CA LEU A 68 1.55 9.02 -2.82
C LEU A 68 1.47 7.62 -2.22
N VAL A 69 0.31 7.28 -1.67
CA VAL A 69 -0.01 5.92 -1.20
C VAL A 69 -1.16 5.40 -2.06
N ILE A 70 -0.98 4.26 -2.70
CA ILE A 70 -1.99 3.59 -3.52
C ILE A 70 -2.36 2.29 -2.78
N VAL A 71 -3.65 2.14 -2.48
CA VAL A 71 -4.20 0.95 -1.83
C VAL A 71 -5.19 0.32 -2.80
N SER A 72 -4.84 -0.84 -3.36
CA SER A 72 -5.63 -1.50 -4.40
C SER A 72 -6.22 -2.79 -3.83
N ASP A 73 -7.54 -2.99 -3.89
CA ASP A 73 -8.27 -4.22 -3.54
C ASP A 73 -7.85 -4.86 -2.18
N ALA A 74 -7.40 -4.04 -1.22
CA ALA A 74 -6.82 -4.52 0.03
C ALA A 74 -7.73 -4.32 1.25
N LEU A 75 -8.79 -3.51 1.16
CA LEU A 75 -9.59 -3.13 2.32
C LEU A 75 -10.78 -4.04 2.58
N ASP A 76 -11.27 -4.74 1.55
CA ASP A 76 -12.58 -5.42 1.61
C ASP A 76 -12.63 -6.61 2.59
N TYR A 77 -11.47 -7.18 2.93
CA TYR A 77 -11.39 -8.27 3.90
C TYR A 77 -11.31 -7.79 5.36
N LEU A 78 -11.15 -6.48 5.59
CA LEU A 78 -10.99 -5.91 6.92
C LEU A 78 -12.34 -5.71 7.61
N SER A 79 -12.44 -6.13 8.86
CA SER A 79 -13.61 -5.79 9.70
C SER A 79 -13.62 -4.29 10.04
N PRO A 80 -14.77 -3.71 10.44
CA PRO A 80 -14.86 -2.30 10.83
C PRO A 80 -13.83 -1.88 11.90
N LYS A 81 -13.50 -2.79 12.83
CA LYS A 81 -12.47 -2.55 13.85
C LYS A 81 -11.07 -2.34 13.25
N TYR A 82 -10.71 -3.10 12.22
CA TYR A 82 -9.41 -2.97 11.57
C TYR A 82 -9.39 -1.82 10.58
N LEU A 83 -10.47 -1.58 9.84
CA LEU A 83 -10.62 -0.42 8.95
C LEU A 83 -10.34 0.90 9.68
N ASN A 84 -10.93 1.09 10.87
CA ASN A 84 -10.72 2.28 11.69
C ASN A 84 -9.25 2.50 12.13
N ARG A 85 -8.41 1.47 12.07
CA ARG A 85 -6.97 1.57 12.39
C ARG A 85 -6.12 1.66 11.13
N THR A 86 -6.47 0.93 10.09
CA THR A 86 -5.74 0.86 8.82
C THR A 86 -5.87 2.15 8.03
N LEU A 87 -7.05 2.81 8.00
CA LEU A 87 -7.23 4.06 7.26
C LEU A 87 -6.32 5.20 7.78
N PRO A 88 -6.27 5.50 9.10
CA PRO A 88 -5.31 6.46 9.63
C PRO A 88 -3.86 6.06 9.38
N GLU A 89 -3.57 4.76 9.38
CA GLU A 89 -2.22 4.25 9.12
C GLU A 89 -1.75 4.54 7.69
N MET A 90 -2.64 4.42 6.68
CA MET A 90 -2.33 4.82 5.30
C MET A 90 -2.10 6.32 5.20
N ALA A 91 -2.91 7.12 5.89
CA ALA A 91 -2.74 8.58 5.94
C ALA A 91 -1.42 8.97 6.63
N ARG A 92 -1.04 8.28 7.73
CA ARG A 92 0.17 8.53 8.50
C ARG A 92 1.43 8.45 7.65
N VAL A 93 1.52 7.46 6.76
CA VAL A 93 2.71 7.25 5.92
C VAL A 93 2.77 8.18 4.70
N SER A 94 1.64 8.82 4.34
CA SER A 94 1.56 9.83 3.29
C SER A 94 2.08 11.19 3.78
N SER A 95 2.98 11.83 3.03
CA SER A 95 3.52 13.16 3.32
C SER A 95 2.56 14.28 2.91
N ASN A 96 1.77 14.04 1.85
CA ASN A 96 0.88 15.03 1.25
C ASN A 96 -0.58 14.83 1.66
N GLY A 97 -0.86 13.81 2.49
CA GLY A 97 -2.22 13.41 2.84
C GLY A 97 -2.99 12.75 1.69
N LEU A 98 -2.34 12.53 0.53
CA LEU A 98 -2.96 11.87 -0.62
C LEU A 98 -2.83 10.35 -0.47
N VAL A 99 -3.98 9.69 -0.44
CA VAL A 99 -4.12 8.22 -0.46
C VAL A 99 -5.18 7.86 -1.51
N LEU A 100 -4.82 7.03 -2.47
CA LEU A 100 -5.73 6.53 -3.51
C LEU A 100 -6.19 5.13 -3.15
N PHE A 101 -7.49 4.99 -2.88
CA PHE A 101 -8.12 3.69 -2.70
C PHE A 101 -8.73 3.25 -4.03
N THR A 102 -8.32 2.09 -4.52
CA THR A 102 -8.86 1.48 -5.74
C THR A 102 -9.38 0.09 -5.41
N GLY A 103 -10.48 -0.32 -6.03
CA GLY A 103 -10.98 -1.68 -5.89
C GLY A 103 -12.39 -1.87 -6.43
N LYS A 104 -12.87 -3.11 -6.47
CA LYS A 104 -14.24 -3.43 -6.92
C LYS A 104 -15.28 -2.95 -5.91
N THR A 105 -16.09 -1.99 -6.32
CA THR A 105 -17.10 -1.38 -5.46
C THR A 105 -18.25 -2.33 -5.14
N THR A 106 -18.34 -2.79 -3.89
CA THR A 106 -19.62 -3.19 -3.26
C THR A 106 -20.06 -2.25 -2.13
N GLN A 107 -19.17 -1.37 -1.63
CA GLN A 107 -19.48 -0.38 -0.59
C GLN A 107 -18.62 0.89 -0.74
N LEU A 108 -19.26 2.06 -0.65
CA LEU A 108 -18.61 3.38 -0.61
C LEU A 108 -18.23 3.70 0.84
N TYR A 109 -16.93 3.83 1.13
CA TYR A 109 -16.48 4.39 2.41
C TYR A 109 -16.43 5.91 2.30
N LEU A 110 -17.37 6.59 2.96
CA LEU A 110 -17.25 8.02 3.21
C LEU A 110 -16.17 8.22 4.27
N VAL A 111 -14.98 8.63 3.84
CA VAL A 111 -13.95 9.11 4.75
C VAL A 111 -14.31 10.55 5.08
N ASP A 112 -14.98 10.76 6.21
CA ASP A 112 -15.28 12.13 6.67
C ASP A 112 -13.95 12.90 6.85
N PRO A 113 -13.76 14.04 6.17
CA PRO A 113 -12.50 14.79 6.18
C PRO A 113 -12.28 15.59 7.47
N VAL A 114 -12.84 15.15 8.60
CA VAL A 114 -12.77 15.89 9.86
C VAL A 114 -11.92 15.13 10.87
N PHE A 115 -10.59 15.27 10.81
CA PHE A 115 -9.77 15.32 12.03
C PHE A 115 -8.57 16.26 11.83
N TYR A 116 -8.58 17.31 12.68
CA TYR A 116 -7.54 18.29 12.95
C TYR A 116 -6.30 17.67 13.57
#